data_AF-A0AAU5MF25-F1
#
_entry.id   AF-A0AAU5MF25-F1
#
_cell.length_a   1.000
_cell.length_b   1.000
_cell.length_c   1.000
_cell.angle_alpha   90.00
_cell.angle_beta   90.00
_cell.angle_gamma   90.00
#
_symmetry.space_group_name_H-M   'P 1'
#
loop_
_entity.id
_entity.type
_entity.pdbx_description
1 polymer ?
#
loop_
_entity_poly.entity_id
_entity_poly.type
_entity_poly.pdbx_seq_one_letter_code
_entity_poly.pdbx_strand_id
1 'polypeptide(L)'
;MACAEPFDEDADLFSKRLTIELGPDAHHEPDPRDIWYLNLIHFTNDIAKPDELVDWVADRRRTLIGTTTIAAPELVRADHHAGPRPHMRLEVMRAL
;
A
#
# COMPACT_ATOMS: atom_id res chain seq x y z
N MET A 1 4.02 1.04 -7.97
CA MET A 1 4.36 1.14 -6.53
C MET A 1 5.79 1.64 -6.42
N ALA A 2 6.17 2.20 -5.27
CA ALA A 2 7.56 2.47 -4.92
C ALA A 2 7.92 1.68 -3.66
N CYS A 3 9.10 1.05 -3.65
CA CYS A 3 9.62 0.42 -2.44
C CYS A 3 9.96 1.50 -1.43
N ALA A 4 9.52 1.30 -0.20
CA ALA A 4 9.92 2.12 0.94
C ALA A 4 10.74 1.24 1.87
N GLU A 5 11.65 1.86 2.60
CA GLU A 5 12.40 1.23 3.68
C GLU A 5 12.17 2.06 4.95
N PRO A 6 11.84 1.42 6.08
CA PRO A 6 11.77 2.12 7.34
C PRO A 6 13.19 2.51 7.78
N PHE A 7 13.32 3.71 8.35
CA PHE A 7 14.61 4.21 8.87
C PHE A 7 14.87 3.79 10.32
N ASP A 8 13.85 3.26 10.98
CA ASP A 8 13.87 2.77 12.35
C ASP A 8 13.01 1.49 12.46
N GLU A 9 12.93 0.93 13.66
CA GLU A 9 12.17 -0.29 13.94
C GLU A 9 10.67 -0.05 14.17
N ASP A 10 10.21 1.21 14.22
CA ASP A 10 8.86 1.54 14.69
C ASP A 10 7.78 1.07 13.72
N ALA A 11 8.05 1.14 12.41
CA ALA A 11 7.11 0.66 11.38
C ALA A 11 6.89 -0.86 11.51
N ASP A 12 7.97 -1.64 11.61
CA ASP A 12 7.91 -3.09 11.75
C ASP A 12 7.29 -3.51 13.09
N LEU A 13 7.63 -2.81 14.17
CA LEU A 13 7.05 -3.03 15.49
C LEU A 13 5.55 -2.74 15.49
N PHE A 14 5.11 -1.68 14.82
CA PHE A 14 3.69 -1.37 14.63
C PHE A 14 2.98 -2.49 13.85
N SER A 15 3.51 -2.91 12.70
CA SER A 15 2.94 -3.98 11.88
C SER A 15 2.78 -5.29 12.66
N LYS A 16 3.83 -5.67 13.42
CA LYS A 16 3.81 -6.86 14.29
C LYS A 16 2.75 -6.75 15.38
N ARG A 17 2.67 -5.62 16.08
CA ARG A 17 1.66 -5.40 17.14
C ARG A 17 0.24 -5.42 16.58
N LEU A 18 0.00 -4.70 15.48
CA LEU A 18 -1.30 -4.68 14.82
C LEU A 18 -1.74 -6.10 14.41
N THR A 19 -0.81 -6.90 13.86
CA THR A 19 -1.07 -8.29 13.51
C THR A 19 -1.47 -9.13 14.73
N ILE A 20 -0.78 -8.96 15.86
CA ILE A 20 -1.10 -9.69 17.10
C ILE A 20 -2.50 -9.30 17.60
N GLU A 21 -2.82 -8.00 17.62
CA GLU A 21 -4.09 -7.49 18.13
C GLU A 21 -5.28 -7.88 17.25
N LEU A 22 -5.13 -7.87 15.92
CA LEU A 22 -6.17 -8.29 14.98
C LEU A 22 -6.33 -9.83 14.92
N GLY A 23 -5.32 -10.59 15.35
CA GLY A 23 -5.38 -12.04 15.41
C GLY A 23 -5.77 -12.67 14.06
N PRO A 24 -6.84 -13.50 13.98
CA PRO A 24 -7.30 -14.10 12.72
C PRO A 24 -7.69 -13.10 11.63
N ASP A 25 -8.06 -11.87 12.00
CA ASP A 25 -8.47 -10.83 11.05
C ASP A 25 -7.29 -10.04 10.47
N ALA A 26 -6.07 -10.29 10.95
CA ALA A 26 -4.88 -9.54 10.55
C ALA A 26 -4.49 -9.76 9.08
N HIS A 27 -4.66 -10.99 8.59
CA HIS A 27 -4.21 -11.39 7.25
C HIS A 27 -5.20 -12.37 6.64
N HIS A 28 -5.58 -12.13 5.39
CA HIS A 28 -6.33 -13.09 4.59
C HIS A 28 -5.40 -14.12 3.92
N GLU A 29 -4.15 -13.72 3.64
CA GLU A 29 -3.14 -14.54 2.98
C GLU A 29 -2.34 -15.37 4.01
N PRO A 30 -1.85 -16.57 3.65
CA PRO A 30 -1.19 -17.48 4.58
C PRO A 30 0.19 -17.01 5.04
N ASP A 31 0.88 -16.20 4.23
CA ASP A 31 2.24 -15.74 4.52
C ASP A 31 2.27 -14.24 4.86
N PRO A 32 3.00 -13.83 5.91
CA PRO A 32 3.15 -12.42 6.25
C PRO A 32 3.97 -11.71 5.18
N ARG A 33 3.52 -10.53 4.78
CA ARG A 33 4.27 -9.66 3.85
C ARG A 33 5.37 -8.91 4.59
N ASP A 34 6.57 -8.93 4.05
CA ASP A 34 7.77 -8.29 4.58
C ASP A 34 8.18 -7.04 3.78
N ILE A 35 7.21 -6.38 3.15
CA ILE A 35 7.46 -5.25 2.25
C ILE A 35 6.74 -3.97 2.71
N TRP A 36 7.50 -2.87 2.76
CA TRP A 36 6.95 -1.51 2.83
C TRP A 36 6.93 -0.89 1.44
N TYR A 37 5.79 -0.31 1.07
CA TYR A 37 5.62 0.30 -0.24
C TYR A 37 4.61 1.43 -0.23
N LEU A 38 4.76 2.31 -1.22
CA LEU A 38 3.78 3.34 -1.54
C LEU A 38 3.06 2.98 -2.85
N ASN A 39 1.73 3.01 -2.80
CA ASN A 39 0.91 2.99 -4.01
C ASN A 39 1.00 4.35 -4.71
N LEU A 40 1.63 4.40 -5.89
CA LEU A 40 1.73 5.61 -6.72
C LEU A 40 0.56 5.72 -7.69
N ILE A 41 0.21 4.60 -8.32
CA ILE A 41 -0.79 4.48 -9.38
C ILE A 41 -1.47 3.12 -9.18
N HIS A 42 -2.78 3.08 -9.35
CA HIS A 42 -3.58 1.87 -9.41
C HIS A 42 -4.26 1.81 -10.77
N PHE A 43 -4.07 0.71 -11.50
CA PHE A 43 -4.72 0.49 -12.80
C PHE A 43 -6.02 -0.28 -12.57
N THR A 44 -7.11 0.26 -13.09
CA THR A 44 -8.46 -0.31 -12.89
C THR A 44 -8.94 -1.13 -14.09
N ASN A 45 -8.14 -1.15 -15.16
CA ASN A 45 -8.38 -1.82 -16.44
C ASN A 45 -7.01 -2.28 -17.01
N ASP A 46 -7.05 -3.02 -18.12
CA ASP A 46 -5.86 -3.49 -18.83
C ASP A 46 -4.94 -2.34 -19.26
N ILE A 47 -3.64 -2.59 -19.17
CA ILE A 47 -2.60 -1.65 -19.57
C ILE A 47 -2.38 -1.84 -21.07
N ALA A 48 -2.69 -0.80 -21.86
CA ALA A 48 -2.60 -0.88 -23.32
C ALA A 48 -1.20 -1.21 -23.86
N LYS A 49 -0.16 -0.87 -23.09
CA LYS A 49 1.26 -1.04 -23.46
C LYS A 49 2.10 -1.49 -22.26
N PRO A 50 1.99 -2.76 -21.85
CA PRO A 50 2.63 -3.25 -20.63
C PRO A 50 4.16 -3.19 -20.71
N ASP A 51 4.76 -3.53 -21.85
CA ASP A 51 6.22 -3.53 -22.02
C ASP A 51 6.82 -2.13 -21.92
N GLU A 52 6.19 -1.13 -22.55
CA GLU A 52 6.64 0.28 -22.44
C GLU A 52 6.56 0.79 -20.99
N LEU A 53 5.56 0.36 -20.22
CA LEU A 53 5.47 0.69 -18.80
C LEU A 53 6.60 0.03 -18.00
N VAL A 54 6.91 -1.24 -18.29
CA VAL A 54 8.01 -1.97 -17.64
C VAL A 54 9.34 -1.27 -17.91
N ASP A 55 9.62 -0.90 -19.15
CA ASP A 55 10.83 -0.16 -19.54
C ASP A 55 10.90 1.19 -18.82
N TRP A 56 9.80 1.93 -18.80
CA TRP A 56 9.72 3.22 -18.11
C TRP A 56 10.01 3.10 -16.60
N VAL A 57 9.49 2.06 -15.94
CA VAL A 57 9.77 1.76 -14.53
C VAL A 57 11.22 1.31 -14.35
N ALA A 58 11.76 0.47 -15.24
CA ALA A 58 13.12 -0.03 -15.15
C ALA A 58 14.15 1.11 -15.15
N ASP A 59 13.93 2.13 -16.00
CA ASP A 59 14.77 3.34 -16.07
C ASP A 59 14.72 4.20 -14.81
N ARG A 60 13.64 4.08 -14.02
CA ARG A 60 13.34 4.96 -12.88
C ARG A 60 13.36 4.26 -11.54
N ARG A 61 13.57 2.95 -11.48
CA ARG A 61 13.45 2.14 -10.25
C ARG A 61 14.41 2.55 -9.12
N ARG A 62 15.47 3.32 -9.43
CA ARG A 62 16.43 3.87 -8.46
C ARG A 62 16.20 5.35 -8.15
N THR A 63 15.14 5.96 -8.69
CA THR A 63 14.81 7.36 -8.44
C THR A 63 14.31 7.49 -7.01
N LEU A 64 15.01 8.28 -6.20
CA LEU A 64 14.54 8.62 -4.86
C LEU A 64 13.30 9.50 -4.95
N ILE A 65 12.20 9.05 -4.34
CA ILE A 65 10.97 9.85 -4.23
C ILE A 65 11.09 10.85 -3.08
N GLY A 66 11.56 10.37 -1.92
CA GLY A 66 11.78 11.19 -0.73
C GLY A 66 11.67 10.38 0.56
N THR A 67 11.70 11.10 1.67
CA THR A 67 11.53 10.56 3.02
C THR A 67 10.37 11.30 3.69
N THR A 68 9.57 10.58 4.46
CA THR A 68 8.48 11.17 5.25
C THR A 68 8.35 10.46 6.59
N THR A 69 7.92 11.18 7.62
CA THR A 69 7.51 10.60 8.90
C THR A 69 6.00 10.44 8.90
N ILE A 70 5.52 9.24 9.24
CA ILE A 70 4.09 8.97 9.43
C ILE A 70 3.78 9.11 10.92
N ALA A 71 3.14 10.22 11.30
CA ALA A 71 2.92 10.54 12.71
C ALA A 71 1.91 9.60 13.40
N ALA A 72 0.93 9.09 12.66
CA ALA A 72 -0.07 8.17 13.16
C ALA A 72 -0.67 7.32 12.02
N PRO A 73 -1.07 6.06 12.30
CA PRO A 73 -1.89 5.29 11.38
C PRO A 73 -3.35 5.79 11.38
N GLU A 74 -4.02 5.65 10.24
CA GLU A 74 -5.46 5.91 10.12
C GLU A 74 -6.19 4.61 9.83
N LEU A 75 -7.31 4.39 10.53
CA LEU A 75 -8.24 3.33 10.16
C LEU A 75 -9.06 3.82 8.96
N VAL A 76 -9.00 3.08 7.85
CA VAL A 76 -9.73 3.42 6.62
C VAL A 76 -10.67 2.28 6.23
N ARG A 77 -11.89 2.63 5.82
CA ARG A 77 -12.78 1.72 5.10
C ARG A 77 -12.55 1.89 3.61
N ALA A 78 -12.37 0.77 2.92
CA ALA A 78 -12.22 0.74 1.48
C ALA A 78 -13.45 0.12 0.83
N ASP A 79 -14.22 0.91 0.10
CA ASP A 79 -15.43 0.47 -0.61
C ASP A 79 -15.14 0.33 -2.10
N HIS A 80 -15.38 -0.86 -2.65
CA HIS A 80 -15.23 -1.11 -4.08
C HIS A 80 -16.47 -0.61 -4.83
N HIS A 81 -16.27 0.36 -5.72
CA HIS A 81 -17.29 0.85 -6.63
C HIS A 81 -17.11 0.24 -8.02
N ALA A 82 -18.03 -0.65 -8.40
CA ALA A 82 -18.08 -1.23 -9.73
C ALA A 82 -18.67 -0.25 -10.77
N GLY A 83 -18.38 -0.48 -12.06
CA GLY A 83 -18.92 0.28 -13.18
C GLY A 83 -17.92 0.42 -14.32
N PRO A 84 -18.18 1.29 -15.33
CA PRO A 84 -17.26 1.51 -16.45
C PRO A 84 -15.88 2.08 -16.07
N ARG A 85 -15.76 2.63 -14.85
CA ARG A 85 -14.52 3.11 -14.24
C ARG A 85 -14.49 2.63 -12.79
N PRO A 86 -14.15 1.36 -12.55
CA PRO A 86 -14.16 0.82 -11.19
C PRO A 86 -13.09 1.50 -10.36
N HIS A 87 -13.35 1.72 -9.06
CA HIS A 87 -12.37 2.31 -8.15
C HIS A 87 -12.62 1.89 -6.71
N MET A 88 -11.59 2.04 -5.87
CA MET A 88 -11.72 1.94 -4.42
C MET A 88 -11.92 3.33 -3.83
N ARG A 89 -13.01 3.54 -3.10
CA ARG A 89 -13.21 4.74 -2.28
C ARG A 89 -12.66 4.48 -0.89
N LEU A 90 -11.82 5.39 -0.41
CA LEU A 90 -11.25 5.33 0.94
C LEU A 90 -11.96 6.35 1.83
N GLU A 91 -12.46 5.90 2.97
CA GLU A 91 -13.07 6.74 3.99
C GLU A 91 -12.34 6.55 5.32
N VAL A 92 -11.83 7.63 5.90
CA VAL A 92 -11.20 7.61 7.22
C VAL A 92 -12.27 7.38 8.27
N MET A 93 -12.13 6.30 9.03
CA MET A 93 -12.98 5.98 10.16
C MET A 93 -12.47 6.70 11.40
N ARG A 94 -13.31 7.55 11.98
CA ARG A 94 -13.03 8.13 13.31
C ARG A 94 -13.58 7.21 14.37
N ALA A 95 -12.76 6.87 15.37
CA ALA A 95 -13.27 6.23 16.59
C ALA A 95 -14.29 7.18 17.23
N LEU A 96 -15.44 6.62 17.63
CA LEU A 96 -16.47 7.32 18.40
C LEU A 96 -16.00 7.58 19.83
#